data_AF-A0A1J5LV10-F1
#
_entry.id   AF-A0A1J5LV10-F1
#
_cell.length_a   1.000
_cell.length_b   1.000
_cell.length_c   1.000
_cell.angle_alpha   90.00
_cell.angle_beta   90.00
_cell.angle_gamma   90.00
#
_symmetry.space_group_name_H-M   'P 1'
#
loop_
_entity.id
_entity.type
_entity.pdbx_description
1 polymer ?
#
loop_
_entity_poly.entity_id
_entity_poly.type
_entity_poly.pdbx_seq_one_letter_code
_entity_poly.pdbx_strand_id
1 'polypeptide(L)'
;MKYLLLVLFASFLSQSFAQEKDSVSQELSLLFIGDIMGHGPQISSARNADGKGYDYDRCFKYITEEISAPDYSIGNLEVTLAGPPFKGYPQFSSPDELAVACKNSGMDVLVTSNNHSCDRGGQGITRTVEVLDSLNIIHTGTFLDSIDRNKRYPLIIENDCMRIAILNYTYGTNGLPYPAPTIVNMIDKDLMKKDLAEAKSKNVDKIIVVTHWGSEYKLQPVKYQIDYGQFLFDNGADIVIGSHPHVLEKMVWEKTADTTREELIVYSLGNFVSNQRKRYTDGGAMFKMTLSKEGSKTSIKDAGYVLTWVHTPVEDGKKRYYILPAAKYENNPDFFKSAEDYNKMKSFIKDSRVLFDAENKNVPEYIYENDEWKLK
;
A
#
# COMPACT_ATOMS: atom_id res chain seq x y z
N MET A 1 84.86 29.03 -16.12
CA MET A 1 83.99 27.88 -16.46
C MET A 1 83.40 27.35 -15.16
N LYS A 2 82.08 27.54 -14.96
CA LYS A 2 81.06 26.83 -14.11
C LYS A 2 81.50 26.28 -12.71
N TYR A 3 80.76 26.41 -11.61
CA TYR A 3 79.33 26.15 -11.41
C TYR A 3 78.79 26.89 -10.17
N LEU A 4 77.59 27.46 -10.30
CA LEU A 4 76.73 27.96 -9.22
C LEU A 4 75.84 26.80 -8.76
N LEU A 5 75.88 26.42 -7.48
CA LEU A 5 75.03 25.37 -6.92
C LEU A 5 73.68 25.97 -6.53
N LEU A 6 72.63 25.68 -7.30
CA LEU A 6 71.25 26.01 -6.94
C LEU A 6 70.64 24.81 -6.20
N VAL A 7 70.28 24.97 -4.93
CA VAL A 7 69.52 23.98 -4.17
C VAL A 7 68.03 24.28 -4.39
N LEU A 8 67.36 23.43 -5.16
CA LEU A 8 65.91 23.47 -5.38
C LEU A 8 65.23 22.62 -4.28
N PHE A 9 64.54 23.28 -3.36
CA PHE A 9 63.58 22.64 -2.47
C PHE A 9 62.29 22.34 -3.27
N ALA A 10 62.04 21.07 -3.57
CA ALA A 10 60.77 20.63 -4.12
C ALA A 10 59.79 20.41 -2.96
N SER A 11 58.85 21.33 -2.76
CA SER A 11 57.69 21.13 -1.90
C SER A 11 56.69 20.21 -2.61
N PHE A 12 56.54 18.98 -2.13
CA PHE A 12 55.44 18.10 -2.52
C PHE A 12 54.15 18.62 -1.87
N LEU A 13 53.33 19.33 -2.65
CA LEU A 13 51.93 19.57 -2.33
C LEU A 13 51.16 18.28 -2.61
N SER A 14 50.80 17.56 -1.54
CA SER A 14 49.81 16.49 -1.62
C SER A 14 48.43 17.10 -1.86
N GLN A 15 47.97 17.10 -3.11
CA GLN A 15 46.55 17.30 -3.41
C GLN A 15 45.82 16.03 -2.98
N SER A 16 45.13 16.09 -1.83
CA SER A 16 44.10 15.12 -1.50
C SER A 16 42.93 15.37 -2.46
N PHE A 17 42.79 14.54 -3.49
CA PHE A 17 41.52 14.39 -4.18
C PHE A 17 40.56 13.74 -3.17
N ALA A 18 39.77 14.56 -2.50
CA ALA A 18 38.56 14.08 -1.85
C ALA A 18 37.65 13.60 -2.98
N GLN A 19 37.58 12.29 -3.15
CA GLN A 19 36.57 11.64 -3.97
C GLN A 19 35.22 12.04 -3.36
N GLU A 20 34.44 12.87 -4.06
CA GLU A 20 33.02 13.02 -3.76
C GLU A 20 32.44 11.60 -3.75
N LYS A 21 32.14 11.10 -2.55
CA LYS A 21 31.28 9.94 -2.41
C LYS A 21 29.97 10.37 -3.04
N ASP A 22 29.61 9.76 -4.17
CA ASP A 22 28.25 9.84 -4.71
C ASP A 22 27.29 9.71 -3.52
N SER A 23 26.54 10.77 -3.24
CA SER A 23 25.68 10.82 -2.06
C SER A 23 24.65 9.71 -2.22
N VAL A 24 24.73 8.68 -1.38
CA VAL A 24 23.68 7.66 -1.31
C VAL A 24 22.35 8.39 -1.17
N SER A 25 21.39 8.12 -2.08
CA SER A 25 20.08 8.75 -2.02
C SER A 25 19.54 8.59 -0.60
N GLN A 26 19.34 9.70 0.10
CA GLN A 26 18.86 9.69 1.47
C GLN A 26 17.32 9.60 1.51
N GLU A 27 16.72 8.94 0.51
CA GLU A 27 15.28 8.90 0.32
C GLU A 27 14.77 7.47 0.20
N LEU A 28 13.53 7.26 0.63
CA LEU A 28 12.81 6.00 0.49
C LEU A 28 11.36 6.32 0.15
N SER A 29 10.92 5.86 -1.02
CA SER A 29 9.60 6.10 -1.57
C SER A 29 8.68 4.90 -1.37
N LEU A 30 7.45 5.19 -0.94
CA LEU A 30 6.44 4.21 -0.55
C LEU A 30 5.14 4.48 -1.31
N LEU A 31 4.46 3.41 -1.73
CA LEU A 31 3.10 3.46 -2.25
C LEU A 31 2.21 2.51 -1.47
N PHE A 32 1.08 3.00 -0.99
CA PHE A 32 0.05 2.21 -0.33
C PHE A 32 -1.18 2.10 -1.22
N ILE A 33 -1.69 0.89 -1.34
CA ILE A 33 -2.77 0.51 -2.25
C ILE A 33 -3.95 -0.03 -1.42
N GLY A 34 -5.16 0.36 -1.83
CA GLY A 34 -6.40 -0.08 -1.20
C GLY A 34 -6.73 -1.57 -1.41
N ASP A 35 -7.99 -1.92 -1.17
CA ASP A 35 -8.41 -3.32 -1.03
C ASP A 35 -8.31 -4.11 -2.34
N ILE A 36 -7.62 -5.26 -2.28
CA ILE A 36 -7.45 -6.20 -3.40
C ILE A 36 -8.35 -7.41 -3.16
N MET A 37 -9.49 -7.44 -3.86
CA MET A 37 -10.53 -8.46 -3.72
C MET A 37 -10.89 -9.16 -5.03
N GLY A 38 -10.85 -10.49 -5.01
CA GLY A 38 -11.30 -11.37 -6.10
C GLY A 38 -12.78 -11.75 -5.99
N HIS A 39 -13.72 -10.86 -6.37
CA HIS A 39 -15.14 -11.22 -6.41
C HIS A 39 -15.43 -12.26 -7.51
N GLY A 40 -16.56 -12.96 -7.42
CA GLY A 40 -16.96 -14.00 -8.39
C GLY A 40 -16.88 -13.57 -9.86
N PRO A 41 -17.41 -12.38 -10.23
CA PRO A 41 -17.27 -11.85 -11.58
C PRO A 41 -15.82 -11.61 -12.02
N GLN A 42 -14.93 -11.23 -11.09
CA GLN A 42 -13.49 -11.05 -11.39
C GLN A 42 -12.80 -12.41 -11.56
N ILE A 43 -13.10 -13.40 -10.72
CA ILE A 43 -12.59 -14.79 -10.89
C ILE A 43 -13.03 -15.34 -12.26
N SER A 44 -14.29 -15.11 -12.63
CA SER A 44 -14.83 -15.53 -13.92
C SER A 44 -14.17 -14.77 -15.08
N SER A 45 -13.89 -13.48 -14.88
CA SER A 45 -13.19 -12.62 -15.83
C SER A 45 -11.73 -13.05 -16.08
N ALA A 46 -11.02 -13.42 -15.01
CA ALA A 46 -9.63 -13.83 -15.04
C ALA A 46 -9.44 -15.23 -15.65
N ARG A 47 -10.44 -16.10 -15.61
CA ARG A 47 -10.30 -17.47 -16.16
C ARG A 47 -9.89 -17.45 -17.64
N ASN A 48 -8.85 -18.20 -17.98
CA ASN A 48 -8.33 -18.30 -19.33
C ASN A 48 -9.34 -18.94 -20.30
N ALA A 49 -9.18 -18.66 -21.60
CA ALA A 49 -10.10 -19.12 -22.64
C ALA A 49 -10.10 -20.64 -22.82
N ASP A 50 -8.97 -21.31 -22.55
CA ASP A 50 -8.85 -22.77 -22.55
C ASP A 50 -9.46 -23.44 -21.29
N GLY A 51 -9.97 -22.62 -20.36
CA GLY A 51 -10.56 -23.05 -19.10
C GLY A 51 -9.54 -23.45 -18.04
N LYS A 52 -8.23 -23.33 -18.30
CA LYS A 52 -7.13 -23.72 -17.41
C LYS A 52 -6.43 -22.50 -16.83
N GLY A 53 -6.39 -22.41 -15.50
CA GLY A 53 -5.75 -21.31 -14.80
C GLY A 53 -6.47 -19.97 -14.96
N TYR A 54 -5.84 -18.94 -14.42
CA TYR A 54 -6.38 -17.58 -14.33
C TYR A 54 -5.31 -16.56 -14.74
N ASP A 55 -5.74 -15.42 -15.25
CA ASP A 55 -4.90 -14.29 -15.65
C ASP A 55 -5.50 -13.01 -15.10
N TYR A 56 -4.84 -12.49 -14.06
CA TYR A 56 -5.17 -11.23 -13.40
C TYR A 56 -4.25 -10.07 -13.84
N ASP A 57 -3.21 -10.30 -14.65
CA ASP A 57 -2.27 -9.25 -15.07
C ASP A 57 -3.01 -8.11 -15.78
N ARG A 58 -4.09 -8.44 -16.50
CA ARG A 58 -4.95 -7.46 -17.15
C ARG A 58 -5.50 -6.41 -16.20
N CYS A 59 -5.78 -6.75 -14.93
CA CYS A 59 -6.26 -5.78 -13.94
C CYS A 59 -5.29 -4.61 -13.76
N PHE A 60 -3.99 -4.87 -13.89
CA PHE A 60 -2.93 -3.91 -13.59
C PHE A 60 -2.34 -3.25 -14.84
N LYS A 61 -2.76 -3.65 -16.04
CA LYS A 61 -2.24 -3.22 -17.35
C LYS A 61 -1.95 -1.70 -17.47
N TYR A 62 -2.82 -0.85 -16.91
CA TYR A 62 -2.74 0.61 -17.05
C TYR A 62 -2.20 1.33 -15.82
N ILE A 63 -1.75 0.60 -14.80
CA ILE A 63 -1.29 1.15 -13.52
C ILE A 63 0.08 0.56 -13.08
N THR A 64 0.62 -0.40 -13.82
CA THR A 64 1.90 -1.06 -13.47
C THR A 64 3.04 -0.06 -13.30
N GLU A 65 3.16 0.94 -14.17
CA GLU A 65 4.24 1.94 -14.08
C GLU A 65 4.20 2.69 -12.74
N GLU A 66 3.01 3.04 -12.26
CA GLU A 66 2.83 3.72 -10.98
C GLU A 66 3.13 2.81 -9.78
N ILE A 67 2.78 1.53 -9.87
CA ILE A 67 3.01 0.54 -8.81
C ILE A 67 4.49 0.18 -8.71
N SER A 68 5.20 0.05 -9.83
CA SER A 68 6.61 -0.37 -9.83
C SER A 68 7.61 0.78 -9.64
N ALA A 69 7.17 2.03 -9.65
CA ALA A 69 8.05 3.20 -9.56
C ALA A 69 8.68 3.46 -8.17
N PRO A 70 7.98 3.28 -7.03
CA PRO A 70 8.55 3.48 -5.70
C PRO A 70 9.51 2.36 -5.29
N ASP A 71 10.26 2.58 -4.20
CA ASP A 71 11.13 1.55 -3.61
C ASP A 71 10.33 0.40 -3.01
N TYR A 72 9.16 0.70 -2.42
CA TYR A 72 8.21 -0.33 -1.96
C TYR A 72 6.76 0.04 -2.24
N SER A 73 6.03 -0.92 -2.81
CA SER A 73 4.58 -0.89 -2.97
C SER A 73 3.90 -1.91 -2.06
N ILE A 74 2.93 -1.44 -1.27
CA ILE A 74 2.24 -2.19 -0.22
C ILE A 74 0.73 -2.25 -0.50
N GLY A 75 0.17 -3.45 -0.61
CA GLY A 75 -1.27 -3.67 -0.85
C GLY A 75 -1.95 -4.48 0.25
N ASN A 76 -3.26 -4.23 0.46
CA ASN A 76 -4.10 -5.05 1.33
C ASN A 76 -4.70 -6.23 0.53
N LEU A 77 -4.20 -7.45 0.77
CA LEU A 77 -4.75 -8.66 0.18
C LEU A 77 -5.96 -9.13 0.99
N GLU A 78 -7.15 -8.64 0.63
CA GLU A 78 -8.40 -8.89 1.35
C GLU A 78 -9.13 -10.15 0.86
N VAL A 79 -8.36 -11.22 0.68
CA VAL A 79 -8.85 -12.54 0.30
C VAL A 79 -7.94 -13.62 0.86
N THR A 80 -8.44 -14.85 0.92
CA THR A 80 -7.57 -16.02 1.08
C THR A 80 -7.14 -16.58 -0.28
N LEU A 81 -5.97 -17.20 -0.33
CA LEU A 81 -5.46 -17.98 -1.47
C LEU A 81 -5.57 -19.48 -1.13
N ALA A 82 -6.75 -19.91 -0.68
CA ALA A 82 -6.94 -21.24 -0.08
C ALA A 82 -7.07 -22.39 -1.10
N GLY A 83 -6.93 -22.11 -2.40
CA GLY A 83 -7.13 -23.09 -3.47
C GLY A 83 -8.60 -23.33 -3.83
N PRO A 84 -8.88 -24.28 -4.74
CA PRO A 84 -10.22 -24.57 -5.21
C PRO A 84 -11.11 -25.22 -4.13
N PRO A 85 -12.44 -25.02 -4.18
CA PRO A 85 -13.16 -24.23 -5.17
C PRO A 85 -12.99 -22.73 -4.94
N PHE A 86 -12.56 -22.03 -5.99
CA PHE A 86 -12.44 -20.57 -5.96
C PHE A 86 -13.83 -19.95 -5.86
N LYS A 87 -13.96 -18.96 -4.98
CA LYS A 87 -15.24 -18.31 -4.68
C LYS A 87 -14.97 -16.85 -4.35
N GLY A 88 -15.86 -15.97 -4.81
CA GLY A 88 -15.92 -14.62 -4.29
C GLY A 88 -16.70 -14.55 -2.97
N TYR A 89 -17.14 -13.34 -2.65
CA TYR A 89 -18.04 -13.01 -1.54
C TYR A 89 -19.19 -14.04 -1.34
N PRO A 90 -19.57 -14.38 -0.08
CA PRO A 90 -19.14 -13.77 1.20
C PRO A 90 -17.88 -14.38 1.83
N GLN A 91 -17.37 -15.49 1.29
CA GLN A 91 -16.18 -16.15 1.80
C GLN A 91 -15.23 -16.45 0.65
N PHE A 92 -14.21 -15.60 0.53
CA PHE A 92 -13.27 -15.61 -0.57
C PHE A 92 -12.37 -16.84 -0.52
N SER A 93 -12.05 -17.35 -1.70
CA SER A 93 -10.84 -18.11 -2.01
C SER A 93 -10.48 -17.74 -3.44
N SER A 94 -9.45 -16.92 -3.59
CA SER A 94 -9.01 -16.43 -4.90
C SER A 94 -7.97 -17.37 -5.51
N PRO A 95 -7.89 -17.46 -6.85
CA PRO A 95 -6.76 -18.08 -7.52
C PRO A 95 -5.44 -17.44 -7.13
N ASP A 96 -4.40 -18.27 -7.00
CA ASP A 96 -3.04 -17.83 -6.66
C ASP A 96 -2.52 -16.78 -7.66
N GLU A 97 -3.01 -16.83 -8.91
CA GLU A 97 -2.65 -15.90 -9.98
C GLU A 97 -3.05 -14.44 -9.69
N LEU A 98 -3.94 -14.18 -8.74
CA LEU A 98 -4.18 -12.82 -8.25
C LEU A 98 -2.94 -12.25 -7.54
N ALA A 99 -2.28 -13.05 -6.69
CA ALA A 99 -1.04 -12.64 -6.03
C ALA A 99 0.13 -12.59 -7.01
N VAL A 100 0.17 -13.48 -8.00
CA VAL A 100 1.13 -13.41 -9.12
C VAL A 100 0.99 -12.08 -9.86
N ALA A 101 -0.23 -11.66 -10.19
CA ALA A 101 -0.47 -10.40 -10.87
C ALA A 101 -0.10 -9.17 -10.01
N CYS A 102 -0.33 -9.23 -8.69
CA CYS A 102 0.15 -8.20 -7.77
C CYS A 102 1.69 -8.09 -7.84
N LYS A 103 2.40 -9.21 -7.76
CA LYS A 103 3.87 -9.25 -7.89
C LYS A 103 4.34 -8.75 -9.25
N ASN A 104 3.73 -9.21 -10.34
CA ASN A 104 4.07 -8.78 -11.70
C ASN A 104 3.85 -7.28 -11.92
N SER A 105 2.90 -6.68 -11.20
CA SER A 105 2.67 -5.23 -11.25
C SER A 105 3.72 -4.41 -10.50
N GLY A 106 4.62 -5.05 -9.74
CA GLY A 106 5.63 -4.38 -8.92
C GLY A 106 5.23 -4.19 -7.47
N MET A 107 4.22 -4.90 -6.95
CA MET A 107 3.94 -4.88 -5.51
C MET A 107 4.95 -5.74 -4.75
N ASP A 108 5.57 -5.17 -3.73
CA ASP A 108 6.60 -5.81 -2.93
C ASP A 108 6.01 -6.47 -1.67
N VAL A 109 5.06 -5.79 -1.04
CA VAL A 109 4.49 -6.19 0.26
C VAL A 109 2.98 -6.39 0.15
N LEU A 110 2.49 -7.52 0.65
CA LEU A 110 1.06 -7.75 0.87
C LEU A 110 0.76 -7.90 2.35
N VAL A 111 -0.13 -7.06 2.88
CA VAL A 111 -0.67 -7.22 4.23
C VAL A 111 -1.94 -8.07 4.21
N THR A 112 -2.11 -8.94 5.20
CA THR A 112 -3.12 -10.01 5.16
C THR A 112 -4.05 -10.03 6.36
N SER A 113 -3.86 -9.19 7.37
CA SER A 113 -4.79 -9.05 8.50
C SER A 113 -5.95 -8.14 8.10
N ASN A 114 -7.10 -8.75 7.82
CA ASN A 114 -8.35 -8.11 7.45
C ASN A 114 -9.53 -9.00 7.88
N ASN A 115 -10.76 -8.54 7.66
CA ASN A 115 -11.97 -9.30 8.03
C ASN A 115 -12.14 -10.61 7.25
N HIS A 116 -11.48 -10.76 6.10
CA HIS A 116 -11.54 -11.95 5.25
C HIS A 116 -10.39 -12.94 5.45
N SER A 117 -9.45 -12.66 6.36
CA SER A 117 -8.32 -13.56 6.67
C SER A 117 -8.74 -14.98 7.03
N CYS A 118 -9.94 -15.15 7.61
CA CYS A 118 -10.45 -16.43 8.12
C CYS A 118 -11.48 -17.10 7.23
N ASP A 119 -11.74 -16.60 6.01
CA ASP A 119 -12.82 -17.08 5.15
C ASP A 119 -12.76 -18.58 4.86
N ARG A 120 -11.56 -19.17 4.96
CA ARG A 120 -11.28 -20.60 4.75
C ARG A 120 -10.62 -21.26 5.96
N GLY A 121 -10.83 -20.68 7.14
CA GLY A 121 -10.31 -21.15 8.42
C GLY A 121 -8.78 -21.22 8.45
N GLY A 122 -8.24 -21.98 9.40
CA GLY A 122 -6.79 -22.12 9.60
C GLY A 122 -6.05 -22.64 8.36
N GLN A 123 -6.65 -23.58 7.62
CA GLN A 123 -6.07 -24.06 6.36
C GLN A 123 -5.97 -22.97 5.30
N GLY A 124 -6.96 -22.08 5.23
CA GLY A 124 -6.93 -20.90 4.37
C GLY A 124 -5.81 -19.94 4.72
N ILE A 125 -5.62 -19.67 6.01
CA ILE A 125 -4.53 -18.82 6.52
C ILE A 125 -3.19 -19.44 6.16
N THR A 126 -2.97 -20.71 6.53
CA THR A 126 -1.74 -21.45 6.24
C THR A 126 -1.41 -21.44 4.76
N ARG A 127 -2.37 -21.80 3.91
CA ARG A 127 -2.13 -21.86 2.46
C ARG A 127 -1.87 -20.47 1.88
N THR A 128 -2.53 -19.42 2.37
CA THR A 128 -2.28 -18.04 1.92
C THR A 128 -0.83 -17.65 2.22
N VAL A 129 -0.35 -17.89 3.44
CA VAL A 129 1.04 -17.64 3.83
C VAL A 129 2.01 -18.43 2.96
N GLU A 130 1.77 -19.74 2.75
CA GLU A 130 2.62 -20.60 1.93
C GLU A 130 2.69 -20.15 0.46
N VAL A 131 1.59 -19.66 -0.11
CA VAL A 131 1.59 -19.11 -1.48
C VAL A 131 2.46 -17.88 -1.56
N LEU A 132 2.28 -16.92 -0.64
CA LEU A 132 3.07 -15.69 -0.64
C LEU A 132 4.56 -15.98 -0.44
N ASP A 133 4.89 -16.93 0.45
CA ASP A 133 6.25 -17.43 0.64
C ASP A 133 6.80 -18.07 -0.64
N SER A 134 6.02 -18.93 -1.32
CA SER A 134 6.44 -19.57 -2.57
C SER A 134 6.68 -18.57 -3.72
N LEU A 135 5.96 -17.45 -3.70
CA LEU A 135 6.10 -16.37 -4.66
C LEU A 135 7.19 -15.38 -4.26
N ASN A 136 7.83 -15.53 -3.10
CA ASN A 136 8.77 -14.56 -2.52
C ASN A 136 8.17 -13.15 -2.44
N ILE A 137 6.88 -13.05 -2.11
CA ILE A 137 6.22 -11.76 -1.82
C ILE A 137 6.42 -11.50 -0.33
N ILE A 138 6.85 -10.29 0.05
CA ILE A 138 6.98 -9.93 1.46
C ILE A 138 5.56 -9.81 2.03
N HIS A 139 5.29 -10.40 3.20
CA HIS A 139 3.96 -10.32 3.79
C HIS A 139 3.96 -10.31 5.31
N THR A 140 2.85 -9.83 5.86
CA THR A 140 2.62 -9.76 7.31
C THR A 140 1.15 -9.59 7.63
N GLY A 141 0.75 -9.93 8.86
CA GLY A 141 -0.62 -9.76 9.37
C GLY A 141 -1.27 -11.07 9.77
N THR A 142 -1.02 -12.13 9.02
CA THR A 142 -1.40 -13.51 9.36
C THR A 142 -0.17 -14.41 9.41
N PHE A 143 -0.19 -15.41 10.30
CA PHE A 143 0.97 -16.26 10.57
C PHE A 143 0.56 -17.72 10.78
N LEU A 144 1.49 -18.64 10.50
CA LEU A 144 1.30 -20.08 10.68
C LEU A 144 1.10 -20.44 12.15
N ASP A 145 1.89 -19.81 13.01
CA ASP A 145 1.88 -19.97 14.46
C ASP A 145 2.62 -18.81 15.17
N SER A 146 2.84 -18.94 16.48
CA SER A 146 3.56 -17.94 17.27
C SER A 146 5.07 -17.89 17.00
N ILE A 147 5.69 -19.00 16.59
CA ILE A 147 7.11 -19.04 16.23
C ILE A 147 7.30 -18.24 14.95
N ASP A 148 6.43 -18.48 13.98
CA ASP A 148 6.39 -17.79 12.72
C ASP A 148 6.17 -16.28 12.87
N ARG A 149 5.18 -15.90 13.68
CA ARG A 149 4.94 -14.49 14.02
C ARG A 149 6.16 -13.83 14.66
N ASN A 150 6.76 -14.45 15.67
CA ASN A 150 7.92 -13.89 16.37
C ASN A 150 9.16 -13.75 15.47
N LYS A 151 9.25 -14.55 14.39
CA LYS A 151 10.32 -14.46 13.40
C LYS A 151 10.11 -13.30 12.43
N ARG A 152 8.86 -13.03 12.04
CA ARG A 152 8.51 -12.11 10.94
C ARG A 152 7.92 -10.76 11.39
N TYR A 153 7.56 -10.61 12.65
CA TYR A 153 6.87 -9.43 13.17
C TYR A 153 7.66 -8.74 14.29
N PRO A 154 7.82 -7.41 14.27
CA PRO A 154 7.39 -6.46 13.23
C PRO A 154 8.07 -6.73 11.89
N LEU A 155 7.35 -6.51 10.78
CA LEU A 155 7.95 -6.61 9.46
C LEU A 155 8.87 -5.40 9.26
N ILE A 156 10.13 -5.63 8.88
CA ILE A 156 11.07 -4.54 8.56
C ILE A 156 11.34 -4.56 7.06
N ILE A 157 11.08 -3.44 6.39
CA ILE A 157 11.57 -3.16 5.03
C ILE A 157 12.73 -2.16 5.15
N GLU A 158 13.73 -2.26 4.29
CA GLU A 158 14.92 -1.42 4.39
C GLU A 158 15.63 -1.24 3.06
N ASN A 159 16.08 -0.02 2.80
CA ASN A 159 17.07 0.27 1.75
C ASN A 159 18.43 0.61 2.40
N ASP A 160 19.41 1.04 1.61
CA ASP A 160 20.76 1.35 2.10
C ASP A 160 20.79 2.45 3.19
N CYS A 161 19.73 3.25 3.34
CA CYS A 161 19.68 4.42 4.21
C CYS A 161 18.70 4.31 5.38
N MET A 162 17.56 3.64 5.17
CA MET A 162 16.43 3.66 6.10
C MET A 162 15.87 2.28 6.39
N ARG A 163 15.40 2.09 7.63
CA ARG A 163 14.67 0.90 8.07
C ARG A 163 13.28 1.29 8.54
N ILE A 164 12.24 0.68 7.99
CA ILE A 164 10.86 1.00 8.28
C ILE A 164 10.17 -0.23 8.88
N ALA A 165 9.56 -0.08 10.06
CA ALA A 165 8.71 -1.12 10.61
C ALA A 165 7.29 -1.01 10.05
N ILE A 166 6.72 -2.12 9.62
CA ILE A 166 5.32 -2.25 9.21
C ILE A 166 4.61 -3.19 10.19
N LEU A 167 3.56 -2.67 10.80
CA LEU A 167 2.62 -3.40 11.65
C LEU A 167 1.28 -3.52 10.93
N ASN A 168 0.58 -4.64 11.03
CA ASN A 168 -0.73 -4.82 10.40
C ASN A 168 -1.75 -5.46 11.34
N TYR A 169 -2.96 -4.88 11.38
CA TYR A 169 -4.05 -5.31 12.26
C TYR A 169 -5.44 -5.24 11.61
N THR A 170 -6.37 -6.09 12.06
CA THR A 170 -7.79 -6.05 11.68
C THR A 170 -8.74 -5.90 12.86
N TYR A 171 -9.86 -5.20 12.68
CA TYR A 171 -10.91 -5.04 13.70
C TYR A 171 -11.63 -6.37 14.02
N GLY A 172 -11.65 -7.32 13.09
CA GLY A 172 -12.53 -8.47 13.12
C GLY A 172 -12.20 -9.48 12.02
N THR A 173 -12.91 -10.61 12.01
CA THR A 173 -12.79 -11.72 11.04
C THR A 173 -14.16 -12.19 10.55
N ASN A 174 -15.12 -11.26 10.42
CA ASN A 174 -16.52 -11.54 10.05
C ASN A 174 -17.20 -12.62 10.94
N GLY A 175 -16.79 -12.71 12.22
CA GLY A 175 -17.29 -13.70 13.17
C GLY A 175 -16.72 -15.10 13.01
N LEU A 176 -15.78 -15.31 12.09
CA LEU A 176 -15.11 -16.59 11.90
C LEU A 176 -13.92 -16.73 12.86
N PRO A 177 -13.72 -17.90 13.48
CA PRO A 177 -12.54 -18.13 14.30
C PRO A 177 -11.28 -18.18 13.43
N TYR A 178 -10.15 -17.73 13.97
CA TYR A 178 -8.80 -18.08 13.51
C TYR A 178 -8.28 -19.22 14.39
N PRO A 179 -8.39 -20.50 13.96
CA PRO A 179 -8.09 -21.64 14.83
C PRO A 179 -6.59 -21.73 15.13
N ALA A 180 -6.25 -22.11 16.37
CA ALA A 180 -4.88 -22.46 16.71
C ALA A 180 -4.35 -23.57 15.77
N PRO A 181 -3.08 -23.51 15.34
CA PRO A 181 -2.05 -22.60 15.83
C PRO A 181 -2.00 -21.24 15.11
N THR A 182 -2.79 -21.05 14.04
CA THR A 182 -2.70 -19.83 13.20
C THR A 182 -2.98 -18.55 13.98
N ILE A 183 -2.36 -17.46 13.55
CA ILE A 183 -2.52 -16.14 14.17
C ILE A 183 -3.01 -15.14 13.12
N VAL A 184 -3.97 -14.31 13.53
CA VAL A 184 -4.37 -13.08 12.85
C VAL A 184 -4.09 -11.94 13.82
N ASN A 185 -3.36 -10.92 13.39
CA ASN A 185 -3.10 -9.75 14.22
C ASN A 185 -4.39 -8.92 14.38
N MET A 186 -5.02 -9.01 15.54
CA MET A 186 -6.23 -8.26 15.85
C MET A 186 -5.90 -6.86 16.36
N ILE A 187 -6.80 -5.90 16.13
CA ILE A 187 -6.76 -4.62 16.83
C ILE A 187 -7.08 -4.88 18.31
N ASP A 188 -6.03 -4.91 19.11
CA ASP A 188 -6.06 -5.03 20.57
C ASP A 188 -5.02 -4.06 21.15
N LYS A 189 -5.42 -3.25 22.13
CA LYS A 189 -4.56 -2.16 22.63
C LYS A 189 -3.27 -2.67 23.28
N ASP A 190 -3.33 -3.77 24.02
CA ASP A 190 -2.17 -4.30 24.72
C ASP A 190 -1.20 -4.95 23.72
N LEU A 191 -1.74 -5.70 22.75
CA LEU A 191 -0.96 -6.26 21.65
C LEU A 191 -0.27 -5.16 20.84
N MET A 192 -1.01 -4.15 20.36
CA MET A 192 -0.47 -3.06 19.56
C MET A 192 0.59 -2.27 20.33
N LYS A 193 0.36 -1.98 21.61
CA LYS A 193 1.35 -1.30 22.45
C LYS A 193 2.64 -2.10 22.59
N LYS A 194 2.54 -3.42 22.79
CA LYS A 194 3.69 -4.31 22.85
C LYS A 194 4.45 -4.34 21.53
N ASP A 195 3.74 -4.52 20.42
CA ASP A 195 4.35 -4.61 19.09
C ASP A 195 4.98 -3.27 18.65
N LEU A 196 4.37 -2.13 18.99
CA LEU A 196 4.97 -0.80 18.80
C LEU A 196 6.25 -0.61 19.62
N ALA A 197 6.26 -1.06 20.87
CA ALA A 197 7.47 -1.03 21.70
C ALA A 197 8.56 -1.95 21.13
N GLU A 198 8.19 -3.12 20.61
CA GLU A 198 9.13 -4.01 19.93
C GLU A 198 9.70 -3.34 18.66
N ALA A 199 8.86 -2.75 17.81
CA ALA A 199 9.30 -2.03 16.62
C ALA A 199 10.32 -0.93 16.95
N LYS A 200 10.05 -0.10 17.98
CA LYS A 200 10.99 0.92 18.45
C LYS A 200 12.34 0.35 18.87
N SER A 201 12.36 -0.85 19.46
CA SER A 201 13.60 -1.50 19.89
C SER A 201 14.49 -1.98 18.74
N LYS A 202 13.97 -2.04 17.50
CA LYS A 202 14.70 -2.54 16.32
C LYS A 202 15.53 -1.45 15.60
N ASN A 203 15.66 -0.24 16.16
CA ASN A 203 16.40 0.88 15.57
C ASN A 203 15.90 1.22 14.15
N VAL A 204 14.58 1.40 14.03
CA VAL A 204 13.91 1.81 12.79
C VAL A 204 13.78 3.32 12.72
N ASP A 205 13.76 3.84 11.50
CA ASP A 205 13.61 5.26 11.20
C ASP A 205 12.15 5.74 11.32
N LYS A 206 11.19 4.89 10.95
CA LYS A 206 9.75 5.14 11.06
C LYS A 206 8.99 3.85 11.36
N ILE A 207 7.85 4.00 12.03
CA ILE A 207 6.88 2.92 12.26
C ILE A 207 5.58 3.25 11.54
N ILE A 208 5.19 2.37 10.62
CA ILE A 208 3.96 2.45 9.85
C ILE A 208 3.00 1.37 10.36
N VAL A 209 1.77 1.77 10.65
CA VAL A 209 0.70 0.84 11.06
C VAL A 209 -0.37 0.79 9.98
N VAL A 210 -0.56 -0.37 9.38
CA VAL A 210 -1.61 -0.64 8.40
C VAL A 210 -2.81 -1.29 9.09
N THR A 211 -3.97 -0.65 9.08
CA THR A 211 -5.15 -1.12 9.82
C THR A 211 -6.32 -1.40 8.88
N HIS A 212 -7.03 -2.47 9.16
CA HIS A 212 -8.28 -2.82 8.50
C HIS A 212 -9.42 -2.59 9.50
N TRP A 213 -10.18 -1.50 9.35
CA TRP A 213 -11.04 -0.97 10.43
C TRP A 213 -12.17 -0.05 9.95
N GLY A 214 -13.02 0.38 10.88
CA GLY A 214 -14.08 1.35 10.57
C GLY A 214 -15.40 0.69 10.23
N SER A 215 -16.23 1.38 9.45
CA SER A 215 -17.56 0.91 9.08
C SER A 215 -17.74 0.98 7.57
N GLU A 216 -18.10 -0.15 6.97
CA GLU A 216 -18.34 -0.23 5.53
C GLU A 216 -19.25 0.90 5.02
N TYR A 217 -18.83 1.51 3.92
CA TYR A 217 -19.54 2.52 3.13
C TYR A 217 -19.82 3.84 3.86
N LYS A 218 -19.18 4.10 5.00
CA LYS A 218 -19.18 5.42 5.64
C LYS A 218 -18.06 6.26 5.03
N LEU A 219 -18.40 7.45 4.53
CA LEU A 219 -17.43 8.40 3.96
C LEU A 219 -16.67 9.19 5.03
N GLN A 220 -17.01 8.99 6.30
CA GLN A 220 -16.46 9.72 7.43
C GLN A 220 -16.00 8.70 8.47
N PRO A 221 -14.76 8.82 8.97
CA PRO A 221 -14.23 7.87 9.93
C PRO A 221 -15.07 7.91 11.20
N VAL A 222 -15.42 6.72 11.70
CA VAL A 222 -16.18 6.61 12.95
C VAL A 222 -15.29 6.92 14.15
N LYS A 223 -15.89 7.30 15.28
CA LYS A 223 -15.17 7.69 16.50
C LYS A 223 -14.09 6.68 16.91
N TYR A 224 -14.36 5.39 16.78
CA TYR A 224 -13.38 4.34 17.08
C TYR A 224 -12.10 4.44 16.23
N GLN A 225 -12.19 4.72 14.93
CA GLN A 225 -11.01 4.90 14.07
C GLN A 225 -10.18 6.09 14.52
N ILE A 226 -10.83 7.20 14.87
CA ILE A 226 -10.17 8.42 15.35
C ILE A 226 -9.45 8.14 16.69
N ASP A 227 -10.14 7.52 17.64
CA ASP A 227 -9.58 7.19 18.95
C ASP A 227 -8.39 6.21 18.85
N TYR A 228 -8.47 5.24 17.95
CA TYR A 228 -7.39 4.27 17.73
C TYR A 228 -6.22 4.86 16.93
N GLY A 229 -6.48 5.74 15.96
CA GLY A 229 -5.43 6.50 15.29
C GLY A 229 -4.60 7.31 16.28
N GLN A 230 -5.26 8.07 17.17
CA GLN A 230 -4.55 8.81 18.22
C GLN A 230 -3.80 7.87 19.16
N PHE A 231 -4.43 6.77 19.58
CA PHE A 231 -3.76 5.77 20.44
C PHE A 231 -2.47 5.23 19.80
N LEU A 232 -2.45 4.98 18.49
CA LEU A 232 -1.25 4.51 17.79
C LEU A 232 -0.14 5.56 17.80
N PHE A 233 -0.47 6.83 17.53
CA PHE A 233 0.49 7.95 17.59
C PHE A 233 1.03 8.18 19.01
N ASP A 234 0.16 8.12 20.03
CA ASP A 234 0.55 8.23 21.44
C ASP A 234 1.53 7.12 21.85
N ASN A 235 1.41 5.94 21.22
CA ASN A 235 2.31 4.80 21.43
C ASN A 235 3.43 4.74 20.39
N GLY A 236 3.60 5.79 19.58
CA GLY A 236 4.74 6.07 18.70
C GLY A 236 4.76 5.34 17.37
N ALA A 237 3.60 5.08 16.79
CA ALA A 237 3.50 5.06 15.33
C ALA A 237 3.83 6.46 14.77
N ASP A 238 4.39 6.53 13.57
CA ASP A 238 4.58 7.78 12.82
C ASP A 238 3.50 7.95 11.74
N ILE A 239 3.13 6.84 11.10
CA ILE A 239 2.19 6.81 9.98
C ILE A 239 1.15 5.71 10.21
N VAL A 240 -0.11 6.00 9.88
CA VAL A 240 -1.22 5.05 9.95
C VAL A 240 -1.93 5.00 8.61
N ILE A 241 -2.09 3.80 8.02
CA ILE A 241 -2.74 3.58 6.73
C ILE A 241 -3.93 2.65 6.90
N GLY A 242 -5.13 3.17 6.68
CA GLY A 242 -6.39 2.47 6.86
C GLY A 242 -6.98 1.87 5.58
N SER A 243 -7.76 0.82 5.77
CA SER A 243 -8.54 0.06 4.78
C SER A 243 -9.82 -0.48 5.43
N HIS A 244 -10.70 -1.18 4.67
CA HIS A 244 -11.99 -1.79 5.06
C HIS A 244 -13.27 -1.05 4.66
N PRO A 245 -13.44 0.28 4.82
CA PRO A 245 -14.71 0.93 4.51
C PRO A 245 -15.17 0.76 3.05
N HIS A 246 -14.27 0.31 2.15
CA HIS A 246 -14.49 0.15 0.71
C HIS A 246 -14.91 1.43 -0.01
N VAL A 247 -14.73 2.57 0.66
CA VAL A 247 -14.90 3.93 0.19
C VAL A 247 -13.72 4.74 0.67
N LEU A 248 -13.48 5.89 0.05
CA LEU A 248 -12.45 6.81 0.49
C LEU A 248 -12.88 7.49 1.79
N GLU A 249 -11.93 7.62 2.72
CA GLU A 249 -12.04 8.48 3.90
C GLU A 249 -10.82 9.39 3.95
N LYS A 250 -10.93 10.48 4.71
CA LYS A 250 -9.94 11.56 4.71
C LYS A 250 -8.52 11.15 5.05
N MET A 251 -7.59 12.01 4.64
CA MET A 251 -6.16 11.90 4.91
C MET A 251 -5.69 13.15 5.65
N VAL A 252 -4.99 12.96 6.77
CA VAL A 252 -4.55 14.04 7.64
C VAL A 252 -3.06 13.88 7.89
N TRP A 253 -2.28 14.86 7.47
CA TRP A 253 -0.87 14.99 7.85
C TRP A 253 -0.70 16.22 8.75
N GLU A 254 -0.50 15.95 10.04
CA GLU A 254 -0.22 16.98 11.04
C GLU A 254 1.27 17.32 11.04
N LYS A 255 1.57 18.53 10.56
CA LYS A 255 2.91 19.12 10.59
C LYS A 255 3.00 19.98 11.84
N THR A 256 3.39 19.43 12.98
CA THR A 256 3.61 20.25 14.18
C THR A 256 4.92 21.02 14.03
N ALA A 257 4.87 22.35 14.06
CA ALA A 257 6.07 23.20 13.95
C ALA A 257 7.07 22.99 15.11
N ASP A 258 6.57 22.51 16.26
CA ASP A 258 7.31 22.48 17.53
C ASP A 258 7.72 21.07 17.99
N THR A 259 7.36 20.02 17.24
CA THR A 259 7.83 18.65 17.52
C THR A 259 8.48 18.05 16.30
N THR A 260 9.55 17.26 16.50
CA THR A 260 10.16 16.45 15.44
C THR A 260 9.28 15.29 14.99
N ARG A 261 8.06 15.16 15.55
CA ARG A 261 7.14 14.07 15.27
C ARG A 261 6.13 14.54 14.21
N GLU A 262 6.08 13.79 13.13
CA GLU A 262 5.09 13.96 12.07
C GLU A 262 4.08 12.84 12.23
N GLU A 263 2.80 13.20 12.26
CA GLU A 263 1.70 12.24 12.38
C GLU A 263 0.89 12.29 11.09
N LEU A 264 0.92 11.18 10.34
CA LEU A 264 0.18 11.04 9.10
C LEU A 264 -0.80 9.88 9.19
N ILE A 265 -2.08 10.14 8.94
CA ILE A 265 -3.12 9.12 8.90
C ILE A 265 -3.91 9.19 7.59
N VAL A 266 -4.02 8.05 6.93
CA VAL A 266 -5.00 7.78 5.87
C VAL A 266 -6.08 6.91 6.48
N TYR A 267 -7.33 7.38 6.56
CA TYR A 267 -8.38 6.60 7.25
C TYR A 267 -8.89 5.42 6.41
N SER A 268 -8.99 5.60 5.10
CA SER A 268 -9.34 4.54 4.14
C SER A 268 -8.91 4.90 2.72
N LEU A 269 -8.22 3.96 2.04
CA LEU A 269 -7.87 4.04 0.63
C LEU A 269 -8.98 3.57 -0.33
N GLY A 270 -10.05 2.96 0.20
CA GLY A 270 -11.12 2.38 -0.60
C GLY A 270 -10.67 1.17 -1.42
N ASN A 271 -11.41 0.87 -2.50
CA ASN A 271 -11.20 -0.33 -3.31
C ASN A 271 -10.14 -0.12 -4.39
N PHE A 272 -9.26 -1.11 -4.57
CA PHE A 272 -8.32 -1.14 -5.70
C PHE A 272 -8.73 -2.17 -6.75
N VAL A 273 -8.69 -3.47 -6.42
CA VAL A 273 -9.22 -4.55 -7.27
C VAL A 273 -10.56 -4.98 -6.68
N SER A 274 -11.69 -4.63 -7.30
CA SER A 274 -13.01 -4.94 -6.74
C SER A 274 -14.10 -5.06 -7.81
N ASN A 275 -15.22 -5.70 -7.48
CA ASN A 275 -16.45 -5.66 -8.27
C ASN A 275 -17.60 -4.94 -7.54
N GLN A 276 -17.34 -4.24 -6.44
CA GLN A 276 -18.36 -3.37 -5.86
C GLN A 276 -18.62 -2.17 -6.78
N ARG A 277 -19.86 -1.95 -7.20
CA ARG A 277 -20.24 -0.94 -8.22
C ARG A 277 -21.24 0.09 -7.71
N LYS A 278 -21.47 0.17 -6.39
CA LYS A 278 -22.30 1.23 -5.82
C LYS A 278 -21.50 2.54 -5.90
N ARG A 279 -22.21 3.68 -5.94
CA ARG A 279 -21.56 4.99 -5.86
C ARG A 279 -20.61 5.03 -4.66
N TYR A 280 -19.42 5.59 -4.85
CA TYR A 280 -18.29 5.66 -3.91
C TYR A 280 -17.47 4.37 -3.71
N THR A 281 -17.96 3.20 -4.16
CA THR A 281 -17.26 1.92 -3.97
C THR A 281 -16.59 1.40 -5.23
N ASP A 282 -16.70 2.14 -6.33
CA ASP A 282 -16.26 1.74 -7.66
C ASP A 282 -14.79 2.08 -7.98
N GLY A 283 -14.09 2.69 -7.03
CA GLY A 283 -12.67 3.01 -7.07
C GLY A 283 -12.09 3.25 -5.68
N GLY A 284 -10.92 3.88 -5.65
CA GLY A 284 -10.14 4.15 -4.46
C GLY A 284 -9.01 5.14 -4.75
N ALA A 285 -7.96 5.09 -3.95
CA ALA A 285 -6.76 5.88 -4.15
C ALA A 285 -5.52 5.04 -3.86
N MET A 286 -4.41 5.37 -4.52
CA MET A 286 -3.09 5.00 -4.06
C MET A 286 -2.48 6.18 -3.31
N PHE A 287 -1.89 5.95 -2.14
CA PHE A 287 -1.22 6.97 -1.36
C PHE A 287 0.29 6.86 -1.54
N LYS A 288 0.94 7.94 -1.96
CA LYS A 288 2.37 8.05 -2.24
C LYS A 288 3.04 8.86 -1.15
N MET A 289 4.22 8.45 -0.72
CA MET A 289 5.01 9.19 0.26
C MET A 289 6.50 8.93 0.05
N THR A 290 7.33 9.97 0.13
CA THR A 290 8.78 9.84 0.21
C THR A 290 9.26 10.27 1.58
N LEU A 291 10.07 9.43 2.20
CA LEU A 291 10.81 9.76 3.40
C LEU A 291 12.19 10.30 2.99
N SER A 292 12.70 11.28 3.73
CA SER A 292 14.07 11.77 3.61
C SER A 292 14.80 11.63 4.94
N LYS A 293 16.11 11.36 4.88
CA LYS A 293 16.97 11.25 6.05
C LYS A 293 18.13 12.24 5.98
N GLU A 294 18.25 13.09 7.00
CA GLU A 294 19.34 14.04 7.14
C GLU A 294 20.07 13.76 8.45
N GLY A 295 21.26 13.17 8.36
CA GLY A 295 21.98 12.67 9.52
C GLY A 295 21.20 11.57 10.23
N SER A 296 20.76 11.82 11.48
CA SER A 296 19.96 10.88 12.27
C SER A 296 18.46 11.18 12.25
N LYS A 297 18.03 12.21 11.52
CA LYS A 297 16.62 12.64 11.49
C LYS A 297 15.97 12.14 10.19
N THR A 298 14.87 11.42 10.33
CA THR A 298 14.03 10.99 9.21
C THR A 298 12.69 11.73 9.25
N SER A 299 12.29 12.30 8.11
CA SER A 299 11.04 13.06 7.95
C SER A 299 10.29 12.68 6.68
N ILE A 300 9.01 13.02 6.62
CA ILE A 300 8.19 12.91 5.41
C ILE A 300 8.53 14.11 4.51
N LYS A 301 9.21 13.85 3.38
CA LYS A 301 9.57 14.87 2.39
C LYS A 301 8.33 15.31 1.61
N ASP A 302 7.58 14.35 1.09
CA ASP A 302 6.33 14.56 0.36
C ASP A 302 5.33 13.45 0.66
N ALA A 303 4.05 13.79 0.53
CA ALA A 303 2.93 12.86 0.68
C ALA A 303 1.76 13.36 -0.16
N GLY A 304 1.06 12.45 -0.82
CA GLY A 304 -0.10 12.76 -1.65
C GLY A 304 -0.80 11.52 -2.16
N TYR A 305 -1.83 11.68 -2.97
CA TYR A 305 -2.62 10.55 -3.47
C TYR A 305 -2.88 10.61 -4.97
N VAL A 306 -3.05 9.45 -5.60
CA VAL A 306 -3.54 9.28 -6.96
C VAL A 306 -4.89 8.57 -6.88
N LEU A 307 -5.95 9.19 -7.40
CA LEU A 307 -7.24 8.51 -7.51
C LEU A 307 -7.17 7.37 -8.53
N THR A 308 -7.77 6.24 -8.20
CA THR A 308 -7.84 5.07 -9.08
C THR A 308 -9.27 4.60 -9.26
N TRP A 309 -9.64 4.28 -10.49
CA TRP A 309 -11.00 3.84 -10.81
C TRP A 309 -10.99 2.47 -11.49
N VAL A 310 -11.94 1.61 -11.13
CA VAL A 310 -12.05 0.27 -11.71
C VAL A 310 -12.93 0.33 -12.96
N HIS A 311 -12.30 0.40 -14.12
CA HIS A 311 -12.97 0.34 -15.41
C HIS A 311 -13.35 -1.10 -15.76
N THR A 312 -14.62 -1.32 -16.11
CA THR A 312 -15.12 -2.67 -16.42
C THR A 312 -15.80 -2.79 -17.78
N PRO A 313 -15.07 -2.61 -18.89
CA PRO A 313 -15.66 -2.71 -20.23
C PRO A 313 -16.03 -4.16 -20.55
N VAL A 314 -16.91 -4.34 -21.54
CA VAL A 314 -17.17 -5.66 -22.13
C VAL A 314 -16.32 -5.80 -23.39
N GLU A 315 -15.45 -6.79 -23.41
CA GLU A 315 -14.55 -7.09 -24.52
C GLU A 315 -14.68 -8.57 -24.88
N ASP A 316 -14.94 -8.84 -26.16
CA ASP A 316 -15.20 -10.20 -26.69
C ASP A 316 -16.31 -10.93 -25.90
N GLY A 317 -17.39 -10.20 -25.59
CA GLY A 317 -18.53 -10.72 -24.83
C GLY A 317 -18.26 -10.97 -23.34
N LYS A 318 -17.07 -10.61 -22.84
CA LYS A 318 -16.63 -10.85 -21.46
C LYS A 318 -16.36 -9.54 -20.74
N LYS A 319 -16.94 -9.37 -19.54
CA LYS A 319 -16.62 -8.23 -18.67
C LYS A 319 -15.14 -8.31 -18.26
N ARG A 320 -14.39 -7.23 -18.48
CA ARG A 320 -12.99 -7.07 -18.09
C ARG A 320 -12.89 -6.15 -16.88
N TYR A 321 -11.72 -6.12 -16.26
CA TYR A 321 -11.40 -5.26 -15.13
C TYR A 321 -10.04 -4.64 -15.40
N TYR A 322 -9.99 -3.32 -15.33
CA TYR A 322 -8.79 -2.51 -15.54
C TYR A 322 -8.76 -1.45 -14.45
N ILE A 323 -7.64 -1.33 -13.74
CA ILE A 323 -7.43 -0.25 -12.79
C ILE A 323 -6.82 0.92 -13.56
N LEU A 324 -7.49 2.06 -13.53
CA LEU A 324 -7.04 3.28 -14.21
C LEU A 324 -6.54 4.31 -13.18
N PRO A 325 -5.34 4.88 -13.34
CA PRO A 325 -4.96 6.12 -12.66
C PRO A 325 -5.81 7.26 -13.20
N ALA A 326 -6.79 7.73 -12.42
CA ALA A 326 -7.88 8.56 -12.91
C ALA A 326 -7.39 9.84 -13.61
N ALA A 327 -6.35 10.49 -13.09
CA ALA A 327 -5.76 11.70 -13.66
C ALA A 327 -5.28 11.52 -15.11
N LYS A 328 -4.76 10.33 -15.49
CA LYS A 328 -4.33 10.05 -16.87
C LYS A 328 -5.50 10.00 -17.87
N TYR A 329 -6.72 9.70 -17.40
CA TYR A 329 -7.87 9.42 -18.27
C TYR A 329 -8.99 10.45 -18.15
N GLU A 330 -8.95 11.33 -17.15
CA GLU A 330 -10.06 12.23 -16.84
C GLU A 330 -10.34 13.31 -17.89
N ASN A 331 -9.40 13.52 -18.81
CA ASN A 331 -9.50 14.43 -19.95
C ASN A 331 -9.41 13.67 -21.29
N ASN A 332 -9.58 12.35 -21.29
CA ASN A 332 -9.47 11.49 -22.47
C ASN A 332 -10.75 10.65 -22.67
N PRO A 333 -11.86 11.27 -23.12
CA PRO A 333 -13.12 10.54 -23.35
C PRO A 333 -13.01 9.48 -24.44
N ASP A 334 -12.13 9.68 -25.43
CA ASP A 334 -11.98 8.79 -26.60
C ASP A 334 -11.39 7.41 -26.24
N PHE A 335 -10.73 7.30 -25.09
CA PHE A 335 -10.31 6.01 -24.54
C PHE A 335 -11.50 5.09 -24.25
N PHE A 336 -12.65 5.65 -23.89
CA PHE A 336 -13.81 4.88 -23.44
C PHE A 336 -14.72 4.52 -24.61
N LYS A 337 -14.93 3.21 -24.83
CA LYS A 337 -15.92 2.72 -25.81
C LYS A 337 -17.35 3.14 -25.48
N SER A 338 -17.63 3.46 -24.21
CA SER A 338 -18.94 3.87 -23.70
C SER A 338 -18.84 5.22 -23.00
N ALA A 339 -19.65 6.19 -23.43
CA ALA A 339 -19.78 7.48 -22.74
C ALA A 339 -20.29 7.30 -21.30
N GLU A 340 -21.04 6.22 -21.02
CA GLU A 340 -21.51 5.90 -19.67
C GLU A 340 -20.33 5.58 -18.73
N ASP A 341 -19.33 4.83 -19.20
CA ASP A 341 -18.16 4.48 -18.39
C ASP A 341 -17.33 5.72 -18.07
N TYR A 342 -17.10 6.58 -19.06
CA TYR A 342 -16.43 7.88 -18.84
C TYR A 342 -17.19 8.73 -17.82
N ASN A 343 -18.51 8.85 -17.95
CA ASN A 343 -19.33 9.64 -17.04
C ASN A 343 -19.32 9.09 -15.59
N LYS A 344 -19.27 7.75 -15.43
CA LYS A 344 -19.13 7.12 -14.10
C LYS A 344 -17.78 7.45 -13.48
N MET A 345 -16.69 7.34 -14.25
CA MET A 345 -15.36 7.76 -13.78
C MET A 345 -15.34 9.25 -13.40
N LYS A 346 -15.90 10.15 -14.22
CA LYS A 346 -15.98 11.58 -13.87
C LYS A 346 -16.82 11.83 -12.62
N SER A 347 -17.87 11.03 -12.38
CA SER A 347 -18.67 11.10 -11.15
C SER A 347 -17.86 10.67 -9.93
N PHE A 348 -17.13 9.55 -10.03
CA PHE A 348 -16.20 9.10 -8.98
C PHE A 348 -15.15 10.18 -8.67
N ILE A 349 -14.46 10.71 -9.68
CA ILE A 349 -13.45 11.77 -9.49
C ILE A 349 -14.05 12.99 -8.79
N LYS A 350 -15.21 13.45 -9.25
CA LYS A 350 -15.89 14.61 -8.67
C LYS A 350 -16.22 14.37 -7.20
N ASP A 351 -16.82 13.23 -6.88
CA ASP A 351 -17.21 12.88 -5.53
C ASP A 351 -15.99 12.78 -4.59
N SER A 352 -14.93 12.12 -5.05
CA SER A 352 -13.68 11.97 -4.30
C SER A 352 -12.99 13.30 -4.04
N ARG A 353 -12.92 14.19 -5.05
CA ARG A 353 -12.34 15.53 -4.89
C ARG A 353 -13.17 16.40 -3.95
N VAL A 354 -14.50 16.34 -4.02
CA VAL A 354 -15.37 17.06 -3.06
C VAL A 354 -15.11 16.60 -1.62
N LEU A 355 -14.96 15.29 -1.39
CA LEU A 355 -14.61 14.77 -0.08
C LEU A 355 -13.24 15.26 0.40
N PHE A 356 -12.21 15.11 -0.43
CA PHE A 356 -10.83 15.40 -0.05
C PHE A 356 -10.52 16.90 0.02
N ASP A 357 -11.09 17.73 -0.86
CA ASP A 357 -10.96 19.19 -0.75
C ASP A 357 -11.59 19.72 0.55
N ALA A 358 -12.61 19.04 1.08
CA ALA A 358 -13.26 19.41 2.34
C ALA A 358 -12.55 18.87 3.59
N GLU A 359 -11.99 17.66 3.52
CA GLU A 359 -11.58 16.91 4.70
C GLU A 359 -10.07 16.59 4.79
N ASN A 360 -9.34 16.58 3.67
CA ASN A 360 -7.90 16.31 3.73
C ASN A 360 -7.15 17.50 4.32
N LYS A 361 -6.08 17.19 5.04
CA LYS A 361 -5.16 18.19 5.57
C LYS A 361 -3.74 17.85 5.17
N ASN A 362 -3.10 18.76 4.42
CA ASN A 362 -1.73 18.64 3.93
C ASN A 362 -1.43 17.40 3.07
N VAL A 363 -2.44 16.73 2.51
CA VAL A 363 -2.27 15.58 1.62
C VAL A 363 -2.91 15.89 0.26
N PRO A 364 -2.17 16.55 -0.65
CA PRO A 364 -2.65 16.94 -1.98
C PRO A 364 -2.81 15.76 -2.95
N GLU A 365 -3.59 15.99 -4.01
CA GLU A 365 -3.72 15.08 -5.15
C GLU A 365 -2.49 15.20 -6.07
N TYR A 366 -2.01 14.07 -6.59
CA TYR A 366 -1.14 14.04 -7.75
C TYR A 366 -1.99 14.12 -9.03
N ILE A 367 -1.77 15.16 -9.82
CA ILE A 367 -2.36 15.34 -11.15
C ILE A 367 -1.38 14.91 -12.25
N TYR A 368 -1.89 14.67 -13.45
CA TYR A 368 -1.10 14.24 -14.60
C TYR A 368 -1.19 15.27 -15.72
N GLU A 369 -0.08 15.94 -16.02
CA GLU A 369 0.00 17.01 -17.02
C GLU A 369 1.32 16.94 -17.78
N ASN A 370 1.26 17.09 -19.12
CA ASN A 370 2.43 17.02 -20.00
C ASN A 370 3.27 15.75 -19.78
N ASP A 371 2.58 14.61 -19.67
CA ASP A 371 3.15 13.28 -19.43
C ASP A 371 3.90 13.11 -18.09
N GLU A 372 3.72 14.05 -17.15
CA GLU A 372 4.37 14.04 -15.84
C GLU A 372 3.38 14.10 -14.68
N TRP A 373 3.71 13.41 -13.58
CA TRP A 373 2.99 13.51 -12.31
C TRP A 373 3.43 14.74 -11.53
N LYS A 374 2.46 15.53 -11.05
CA LYS A 374 2.71 16.75 -10.25
C LYS A 374 1.80 16.80 -9.05
N LEU A 375 2.30 17.29 -7.92
CA LEU A 375 1.46 17.63 -6.77
C LEU A 375 0.66 18.90 -7.08
N LYS A 376 -0.65 18.84 -6.85
CA LYS A 376 -1.59 19.95 -7.02
C LYS A 376 -1.39 21.06 -6.00
#